data_AF-A0A6V7ITF1-F1
#
_entry.id   AF-A0A6V7ITF1-F1
#
_cell.length_a   1.000
_cell.length_b   1.000
_cell.length_c   1.000
_cell.angle_alpha   90.00
_cell.angle_beta   90.00
_cell.angle_gamma   90.00
#
_symmetry.space_group_name_H-M   'P 1'
#
loop_
_entity.id
_entity.type
_entity.pdbx_description
1 polymer ?
#
loop_
_entity_poly.entity_id
_entity_poly.type
_entity_poly.pdbx_seq_one_letter_code
_entity_poly.pdbx_strand_id
1 'polypeptide(L)'
;VIGNLMACVMDELQQATISDNHDSHYHSNRNLVGILKQALHSVPSQNTEYMLRSVATKLAQHLSQHMLSGGTESERCRQLFIRALSWELPEMATIKAIIKLAWAASSGNLISADSSIEKLHQMHETNQHEQKPPDTNDILVCKEALEVLTIALVLNPNALGVLTKEKLWHTFLTDLVLGSMSRAIRIAAADQFLLISTWCNANHQSFQNTIMQLFAVLNTTVVENAKQSHEYFQLLCRLLSCANISECPLPTAEALLAVEVAWLKKVRMSVKESGDSQIEEALLEGHLSLTKELLAFLPSSKKYELGCDEKRGDNLIKELVEDFIFPASRLMLQLRSTGELSSSQASPVCTTPQSTSAAFDLLVGLCVGCVPNMKLLVTMLTDMFYSDRDEPLVEWDYLPPVGPRPHKGFVGLKNAGATCYMNSVLQQLYMVESIRVGLLTAEGAATDLNEDFSGEERTEGEQAMEVSDNDTNEEKCIDEPRKEYNVGILKQVQAIFGHLAYSKLQYYIPRGLWKHFKLQGEPVNLREQQDAVEFFMSLIESLDEALKALGHEQIMGKILGGSYSDQKICKGCPH
;
A
#
# COMPACT_ATOMS: atom_id res chain seq x y z
N VAL A 1 -33.81 18.27 -13.56
CA VAL A 1 -34.70 19.40 -13.98
C VAL A 1 -35.10 20.27 -12.80
N ILE A 2 -35.77 19.74 -11.76
CA ILE A 2 -36.23 20.52 -10.59
C ILE A 2 -35.09 21.32 -9.95
N GLY A 3 -33.92 20.70 -9.69
CA GLY A 3 -32.77 21.42 -9.14
C GLY A 3 -32.27 22.57 -10.03
N ASN A 4 -32.22 22.37 -11.35
CA ASN A 4 -31.86 23.44 -12.30
C ASN A 4 -32.91 24.56 -12.30
N LEU A 5 -34.21 24.22 -12.19
CA LEU A 5 -35.29 25.20 -12.12
C LEU A 5 -35.17 26.04 -10.84
N MET A 6 -34.92 25.42 -9.68
CA MET A 6 -34.67 26.12 -8.43
C MET A 6 -33.45 27.04 -8.53
N ALA A 7 -32.34 26.55 -9.09
CA ALA A 7 -31.14 27.36 -9.30
C ALA A 7 -31.39 28.58 -10.21
N CYS A 8 -32.14 28.42 -11.31
CA CYS A 8 -32.44 29.51 -12.25
C CYS A 8 -33.40 30.56 -11.66
N VAL A 9 -34.50 30.12 -11.05
CA VAL A 9 -35.53 31.05 -10.54
C VAL A 9 -35.02 31.80 -9.29
N MET A 10 -34.19 31.17 -8.46
CA MET A 10 -33.54 31.85 -7.34
C MET A 10 -32.54 32.92 -7.81
N ASP A 11 -31.88 32.74 -8.96
CA ASP A 11 -31.01 33.76 -9.56
C ASP A 11 -31.79 34.97 -10.08
N GLU A 12 -32.92 34.74 -10.73
CA GLU A 12 -33.80 35.80 -11.21
C GLU A 12 -34.44 36.59 -10.05
N LEU A 13 -34.85 35.90 -8.98
CA LEU A 13 -35.34 36.53 -7.75
C LEU A 13 -34.26 37.33 -7.01
N GLN A 14 -33.01 36.84 -6.99
CA GLN A 14 -31.86 37.55 -6.40
C GLN A 14 -31.46 38.78 -7.22
N GLN A 15 -31.61 38.77 -8.54
CA GLN A 15 -31.40 39.94 -9.40
C GLN A 15 -32.54 40.98 -9.27
N ALA A 16 -33.77 40.54 -8.95
CA ALA A 16 -34.93 41.41 -8.77
C ALA A 16 -35.04 42.05 -7.37
N THR A 17 -34.42 41.47 -6.34
CA THR A 17 -34.46 41.96 -4.95
C THR A 17 -33.16 42.66 -4.53
N ILE A 18 -32.88 43.82 -5.12
CA ILE A 18 -31.96 44.80 -4.54
C ILE A 18 -32.78 45.84 -3.77
N SER A 19 -33.39 45.43 -2.65
CA SER A 19 -33.80 46.36 -1.58
C SER A 19 -34.17 45.60 -0.30
N ASP A 20 -33.36 45.83 0.72
CA ASP A 20 -33.60 45.78 2.17
C ASP A 20 -34.05 44.49 2.89
N ASN A 21 -33.15 44.09 3.81
CA ASN A 21 -33.36 43.63 5.20
C ASN A 21 -34.64 42.79 5.50
N HIS A 22 -34.52 41.46 5.48
CA HIS A 22 -35.14 40.58 6.48
C HIS A 22 -34.57 39.13 6.48
N ASP A 23 -34.37 38.62 7.71
CA ASP A 23 -34.43 37.24 8.21
C ASP A 23 -33.35 36.17 7.89
N SER A 24 -32.89 35.50 8.96
CA SER A 24 -31.95 34.36 9.00
C SER A 24 -32.32 33.17 8.10
N HIS A 25 -33.60 33.03 7.74
CA HIS A 25 -34.10 32.03 6.79
C HIS A 25 -33.58 32.27 5.36
N TYR A 26 -33.37 33.53 4.95
CA TYR A 26 -32.83 33.86 3.63
C TYR A 26 -31.34 33.51 3.52
N HIS A 27 -30.56 33.63 4.60
CA HIS A 27 -29.15 33.25 4.62
C HIS A 27 -28.93 31.73 4.52
N SER A 28 -29.75 30.92 5.21
CA SER A 28 -29.72 29.45 5.11
C SER A 28 -30.08 28.98 3.69
N ASN A 29 -31.15 29.55 3.11
CA ASN A 29 -31.55 29.26 1.73
C ASN A 29 -30.49 29.69 0.69
N ARG A 30 -29.76 30.79 0.93
CA ARG A 30 -28.69 31.27 0.04
C ARG A 30 -27.50 30.31 -0.01
N ASN A 31 -27.13 29.70 1.11
CA ASN A 31 -26.09 28.66 1.16
C ASN A 31 -26.55 27.37 0.48
N LEU A 32 -27.78 26.93 0.73
CA LEU A 32 -28.35 25.72 0.11
C LEU A 32 -28.44 25.84 -1.42
N VAL A 33 -28.76 27.03 -1.96
CA VAL A 33 -28.73 27.29 -3.41
C VAL A 33 -27.32 27.23 -3.99
N GLY A 34 -26.33 27.78 -3.30
CA GLY A 34 -24.92 27.67 -3.70
C GLY A 34 -24.44 26.22 -3.76
N ILE A 35 -24.78 25.45 -2.72
CA ILE A 35 -24.49 24.01 -2.64
C ILE A 35 -25.18 23.25 -3.76
N LEU A 36 -26.46 23.53 -4.03
CA LEU A 36 -27.22 22.90 -5.11
C LEU A 36 -26.59 23.18 -6.49
N LYS A 37 -26.15 24.43 -6.75
CA LYS A 37 -25.48 24.77 -8.01
C LYS A 37 -24.16 24.02 -8.19
N GLN A 38 -23.38 23.93 -7.13
CA GLN A 38 -22.13 23.18 -7.13
C GLN A 38 -22.40 21.69 -7.35
N ALA A 39 -23.38 21.11 -6.65
CA ALA A 39 -23.81 19.73 -6.80
C ALA A 39 -24.25 19.41 -8.23
N LEU A 40 -25.09 20.26 -8.82
CA LEU A 40 -25.52 20.12 -10.22
C LEU A 40 -24.36 20.25 -11.22
N HIS A 41 -23.25 20.87 -10.82
CA HIS A 41 -22.05 20.98 -11.65
C HIS A 41 -21.07 19.82 -11.50
N SER A 42 -20.87 19.32 -10.27
CA SER A 42 -19.77 18.43 -9.92
C SER A 42 -20.17 16.98 -9.67
N VAL A 43 -21.45 16.68 -9.38
CA VAL A 43 -21.90 15.31 -9.11
C VAL A 43 -22.00 14.47 -10.39
N PRO A 44 -22.68 14.93 -11.46
CA PRO A 44 -22.86 14.11 -12.66
C PRO A 44 -21.56 13.92 -13.43
N SER A 45 -21.30 12.71 -13.92
CA SER A 45 -20.17 12.44 -14.82
C SER A 45 -20.18 13.36 -16.05
N GLN A 46 -19.14 14.21 -16.16
CA GLN A 46 -19.04 15.22 -17.22
C GLN A 46 -19.02 14.64 -18.64
N ASN A 47 -18.55 13.40 -18.79
CA ASN A 47 -18.34 12.77 -20.11
C ASN A 47 -19.57 11.98 -20.60
N THR A 48 -20.37 11.41 -19.69
CA THR A 48 -21.51 10.55 -20.06
C THR A 48 -22.84 11.29 -20.04
N GLU A 49 -23.00 12.34 -19.22
CA GLU A 49 -24.30 12.96 -18.96
C GLU A 49 -24.51 14.34 -19.63
N TYR A 50 -23.56 14.81 -20.45
CA TYR A 50 -23.61 16.17 -21.03
C TYR A 50 -24.92 16.49 -21.77
N MET A 51 -25.44 15.55 -22.55
CA MET A 51 -26.71 15.73 -23.28
C MET A 51 -27.91 15.82 -22.34
N LEU A 52 -28.05 14.89 -21.39
CA LEU A 52 -29.13 14.88 -20.40
C LEU A 52 -29.15 16.17 -19.60
N ARG A 53 -27.97 16.66 -19.21
CA ARG A 53 -27.81 17.94 -18.52
C ARG A 53 -28.22 19.13 -19.39
N SER A 54 -27.76 19.18 -20.65
CA SER A 54 -28.15 20.25 -21.58
C SER A 54 -29.66 20.30 -21.77
N VAL A 55 -30.30 19.14 -21.93
CA VAL A 55 -31.77 19.01 -22.02
C VAL A 55 -32.42 19.47 -20.72
N ALA A 56 -31.93 19.01 -19.56
CA ALA A 56 -32.49 19.37 -18.27
C ALA A 56 -32.36 20.88 -17.94
N THR A 57 -31.27 21.53 -18.36
CA THR A 57 -31.05 22.97 -18.21
C THR A 57 -31.96 23.76 -19.14
N LYS A 58 -32.08 23.35 -20.43
CA LYS A 58 -33.00 24.01 -21.38
C LYS A 58 -34.46 23.86 -20.97
N LEU A 59 -34.87 22.69 -20.48
CA LEU A 59 -36.21 22.46 -19.93
C LEU A 59 -36.46 23.32 -18.70
N ALA A 60 -35.48 23.44 -17.80
CA ALA A 60 -35.60 24.31 -16.63
C ALA A 60 -35.75 25.79 -17.01
N GLN A 61 -34.99 26.29 -17.99
CA GLN A 61 -35.11 27.66 -18.51
C GLN A 61 -36.47 27.90 -19.18
N HIS A 62 -36.98 26.92 -19.92
CA HIS A 62 -38.29 27.03 -20.53
C HIS A 62 -39.41 27.05 -19.47
N LEU A 63 -39.30 26.19 -18.45
CA LEU A 63 -40.24 26.17 -17.33
C LEU A 63 -40.20 27.45 -16.49
N SER A 64 -39.02 28.05 -16.25
CA SER A 64 -38.92 29.33 -15.52
C SER A 64 -39.63 30.46 -16.28
N GLN A 65 -39.45 30.53 -17.61
CA GLN A 65 -40.15 31.50 -18.46
C GLN A 65 -41.67 31.27 -18.46
N HIS A 66 -42.12 30.03 -18.51
CA HIS A 66 -43.55 29.69 -18.47
C HIS A 66 -44.21 29.97 -17.13
N MET A 67 -43.48 29.87 -16.01
CA MET A 67 -43.96 30.26 -14.69
C MET A 67 -44.27 31.76 -14.56
N LEU A 68 -43.72 32.60 -15.43
CA LEU A 68 -44.04 34.02 -15.52
C LEU A 68 -45.27 34.29 -16.40
N SER A 69 -45.67 33.35 -17.26
CA SER A 69 -46.86 33.45 -18.11
C SER A 69 -48.15 33.03 -17.36
N GLY A 70 -49.23 33.80 -17.49
CA GLY A 70 -50.46 33.65 -16.68
C GLY A 70 -51.45 32.57 -17.13
N GLY A 71 -51.04 31.31 -17.27
CA GLY A 71 -51.91 30.19 -17.68
C GLY A 71 -52.21 29.15 -16.57
N THR A 72 -53.16 28.24 -16.81
CA THR A 72 -53.51 27.14 -15.88
C THR A 72 -52.38 26.12 -15.68
N GLU A 73 -51.62 25.83 -16.74
CA GLU A 73 -50.38 25.02 -16.69
C GLU A 73 -49.27 25.70 -15.85
N SER A 74 -49.24 27.04 -15.86
CA SER A 74 -48.31 27.84 -15.06
C SER A 74 -48.63 27.76 -13.56
N GLU A 75 -49.91 27.67 -13.19
CA GLU A 75 -50.32 27.50 -11.80
C GLU A 75 -49.87 26.15 -11.23
N ARG A 76 -49.94 25.06 -12.02
CA ARG A 76 -49.46 23.74 -11.61
C ARG A 76 -47.93 23.71 -11.46
N CYS A 77 -47.20 24.39 -12.35
CA CYS A 77 -45.75 24.56 -12.24
C CYS A 77 -45.36 25.41 -11.02
N ARG A 78 -46.13 26.49 -10.74
CA ARG A 78 -45.96 27.31 -9.53
C ARG A 78 -46.18 26.51 -8.26
N GLN A 79 -47.21 25.67 -8.19
CA GLN A 79 -47.45 24.82 -7.01
C GLN A 79 -46.30 23.81 -6.78
N LEU A 80 -45.78 23.18 -7.83
CA LEU A 80 -44.60 22.31 -7.74
C LEU A 80 -43.35 23.08 -7.32
N PHE A 81 -43.16 24.29 -7.83
CA PHE A 81 -42.05 25.15 -7.47
C PHE A 81 -42.13 25.67 -6.04
N ILE A 82 -43.32 26.06 -5.56
CA ILE A 82 -43.55 26.47 -4.17
C ILE A 82 -43.22 25.31 -3.21
N ARG A 83 -43.59 24.07 -3.59
CA ARG A 83 -43.21 22.86 -2.83
C ARG A 83 -41.73 22.49 -2.97
N ALA A 84 -41.06 22.94 -4.04
CA ALA A 84 -39.61 22.80 -4.16
C ALA A 84 -38.89 23.83 -3.27
N LEU A 85 -39.41 25.07 -3.18
CA LEU A 85 -38.92 26.13 -2.30
C LEU A 85 -39.01 25.76 -0.80
N SER A 86 -39.86 24.79 -0.41
CA SER A 86 -39.86 24.24 0.95
C SER A 86 -38.75 23.22 1.21
N TRP A 87 -37.93 22.86 0.21
CA TRP A 87 -36.87 21.82 0.30
C TRP A 87 -37.41 20.45 0.76
N GLU A 88 -38.62 20.11 0.34
CA GLU A 88 -39.31 18.85 0.71
C GLU A 88 -39.41 17.85 -0.46
N LEU A 89 -38.84 18.20 -1.61
CA LEU A 89 -38.82 17.38 -2.81
C LEU A 89 -37.39 16.89 -3.08
N PRO A 90 -37.16 15.61 -3.42
CA PRO A 90 -38.14 14.54 -3.59
C PRO A 90 -38.65 13.95 -2.27
N GLU A 91 -39.81 13.26 -2.33
CA GLU A 91 -40.42 12.62 -1.17
C GLU A 91 -39.56 11.49 -0.61
N MET A 92 -39.66 11.23 0.70
CA MET A 92 -38.87 10.18 1.38
C MET A 92 -39.02 8.80 0.72
N ALA A 93 -40.21 8.46 0.20
CA ALA A 93 -40.43 7.21 -0.53
C ALA A 93 -39.57 7.11 -1.81
N THR A 94 -39.38 8.23 -2.52
CA THR A 94 -38.53 8.31 -3.71
C THR A 94 -37.06 8.15 -3.33
N ILE A 95 -36.62 8.80 -2.25
CA ILE A 95 -35.24 8.67 -1.75
C ILE A 95 -34.94 7.22 -1.36
N LYS A 96 -35.86 6.56 -0.64
CA LYS A 96 -35.73 5.14 -0.28
C LYS A 96 -35.74 4.22 -1.51
N ALA A 97 -36.52 4.53 -2.55
CA ALA A 97 -36.49 3.78 -3.80
C ALA A 97 -35.15 3.90 -4.53
N ILE A 98 -34.55 5.10 -4.55
CA ILE A 98 -33.21 5.33 -5.12
C ILE A 98 -32.15 4.53 -4.34
N ILE A 99 -32.22 4.53 -3.01
CA ILE A 99 -31.30 3.73 -2.17
C ILE A 99 -31.41 2.25 -2.51
N LYS A 100 -32.64 1.71 -2.58
CA LYS A 100 -32.86 0.29 -2.94
C LYS A 100 -32.37 -0.04 -4.34
N LEU A 101 -32.55 0.86 -5.31
CA LEU A 101 -32.06 0.70 -6.67
C LEU A 101 -30.53 0.63 -6.69
N ALA A 102 -29.84 1.57 -6.03
CA ALA A 102 -28.39 1.58 -5.94
C ALA A 102 -27.86 0.30 -5.25
N TRP A 103 -28.55 -0.15 -4.19
CA TRP A 103 -28.20 -1.36 -3.46
C TRP A 103 -28.38 -2.63 -4.29
N ALA A 104 -29.50 -2.78 -5.00
CA ALA A 104 -29.75 -3.92 -5.88
C ALA A 104 -28.82 -3.95 -7.10
N ALA A 105 -28.48 -2.78 -7.66
CA ALA A 105 -27.48 -2.67 -8.73
C ALA A 105 -26.10 -3.08 -8.23
N SER A 106 -25.72 -2.70 -7.01
CA SER A 106 -24.41 -3.06 -6.44
C SER A 106 -24.22 -4.56 -6.19
N SER A 107 -25.31 -5.32 -6.07
CA SER A 107 -25.30 -6.79 -5.96
C SER A 107 -25.54 -7.51 -7.30
N GLY A 108 -25.60 -6.78 -8.42
CA GLY A 108 -25.77 -7.35 -9.77
C GLY A 108 -27.14 -7.97 -10.03
N ASN A 109 -28.19 -7.51 -9.33
CA ASN A 109 -29.53 -8.09 -9.45
C ASN A 109 -30.62 -7.01 -9.32
N LEU A 110 -30.77 -6.21 -10.38
CA LEU A 110 -31.75 -5.13 -10.49
C LEU A 110 -33.21 -5.60 -10.32
N ILE A 111 -33.52 -6.85 -10.64
CA ILE A 111 -34.86 -7.45 -10.50
C ILE A 111 -35.31 -7.45 -9.03
N SER A 112 -34.34 -7.44 -8.10
CA SER A 112 -34.58 -7.48 -6.67
C SER A 112 -34.71 -6.10 -6.02
N ALA A 113 -34.80 -5.00 -6.79
CA ALA A 113 -34.88 -3.63 -6.25
C ALA A 113 -36.07 -3.42 -5.29
N ASP A 114 -37.18 -4.13 -5.50
CA ASP A 114 -38.36 -4.03 -4.62
C ASP A 114 -38.31 -4.96 -3.40
N SER A 115 -37.23 -5.73 -3.22
CA SER A 115 -37.11 -6.70 -2.13
C SER A 115 -36.89 -6.05 -0.75
N SER A 116 -36.95 -6.87 0.31
CA SER A 116 -36.69 -6.44 1.68
C SER A 116 -35.21 -6.14 1.90
N ILE A 117 -34.92 -5.29 2.89
CA ILE A 117 -33.57 -4.82 3.23
C ILE A 117 -32.67 -6.01 3.58
N GLU A 118 -33.20 -6.97 4.33
CA GLU A 118 -32.49 -8.17 4.76
C GLU A 118 -32.09 -9.04 3.56
N LYS A 119 -32.94 -9.10 2.53
CA LYS A 119 -32.65 -9.87 1.32
C LYS A 119 -31.56 -9.19 0.48
N LEU A 120 -31.56 -7.86 0.38
CA LEU A 120 -30.51 -7.10 -0.31
C LEU A 120 -29.15 -7.26 0.37
N HIS A 121 -29.11 -7.22 1.70
CA HIS A 121 -27.89 -7.46 2.48
C HIS A 121 -27.36 -8.89 2.32
N GLN A 122 -28.24 -9.89 2.46
CA GLN A 122 -27.87 -11.30 2.28
C GLN A 122 -27.31 -11.60 0.88
N MET A 123 -27.79 -10.88 -0.15
CA MET A 123 -27.26 -11.01 -1.51
C MET A 123 -25.83 -10.48 -1.63
N HIS A 124 -25.46 -9.42 -0.89
CA HIS A 124 -24.07 -8.97 -0.81
C HIS A 124 -23.18 -9.99 -0.11
N GLU A 125 -23.62 -10.53 1.02
CA GLU A 125 -22.90 -11.61 1.72
C GLU A 125 -22.71 -12.84 0.82
N THR A 126 -23.73 -13.23 0.05
CA THR A 126 -23.66 -14.36 -0.87
C THR A 126 -22.68 -14.08 -2.01
N ASN A 127 -22.74 -12.90 -2.63
CA ASN A 127 -21.83 -12.52 -3.72
C ASN A 127 -20.37 -12.42 -3.25
N GLN A 128 -20.13 -12.04 -2.00
CA GLN A 128 -18.81 -12.07 -1.38
C GLN A 128 -18.27 -13.49 -1.28
N HIS A 129 -19.09 -14.41 -0.74
CA HIS A 129 -18.72 -15.82 -0.63
C HIS A 129 -18.47 -16.46 -2.01
N GLU A 130 -19.28 -16.11 -3.01
CA GLU A 130 -19.16 -16.63 -4.38
C GLU A 130 -18.14 -15.85 -5.26
N GLN A 131 -17.54 -14.78 -4.74
CA GLN A 131 -16.62 -13.88 -5.47
C GLN A 131 -17.17 -13.41 -6.84
N LYS A 132 -18.46 -13.11 -6.90
CA LYS A 132 -19.13 -12.75 -8.16
C LYS A 132 -19.25 -11.22 -8.29
N PRO A 133 -18.48 -10.58 -9.20
CA PRO A 133 -18.63 -9.15 -9.43
C PRO A 133 -19.90 -8.82 -10.23
N PRO A 134 -20.50 -7.64 -10.02
CA PRO A 134 -21.62 -7.16 -10.84
C PRO A 134 -21.18 -6.83 -12.28
N ASP A 135 -22.12 -6.91 -13.21
CA ASP A 135 -21.87 -6.59 -14.63
C ASP A 135 -21.59 -5.09 -14.84
N THR A 136 -20.94 -4.74 -15.96
CA THR A 136 -20.58 -3.35 -16.25
C THR A 136 -21.78 -2.40 -16.29
N ASN A 137 -22.92 -2.87 -16.79
CA ASN A 137 -24.15 -2.07 -16.82
C ASN A 137 -24.69 -1.83 -15.40
N ASP A 138 -24.64 -2.84 -14.52
CA ASP A 138 -25.08 -2.69 -13.13
C ASP A 138 -24.16 -1.74 -12.35
N ILE A 139 -22.85 -1.78 -12.62
CA ILE A 139 -21.90 -0.82 -12.06
C ILE A 139 -22.26 0.62 -12.47
N LEU A 140 -22.59 0.85 -13.75
CA LEU A 140 -23.00 2.17 -14.22
C LEU A 140 -24.32 2.60 -13.56
N VAL A 141 -25.34 1.75 -13.53
CA VAL A 141 -26.62 2.06 -12.88
C VAL A 141 -26.43 2.39 -11.40
N CYS A 142 -25.57 1.66 -10.69
CA CYS A 142 -25.25 1.93 -9.30
C CYS A 142 -24.60 3.31 -9.11
N LYS A 143 -23.62 3.66 -9.96
CA LYS A 143 -22.96 4.98 -9.92
C LYS A 143 -23.94 6.12 -10.14
N GLU A 144 -24.74 6.03 -11.20
CA GLU A 144 -25.75 7.05 -11.52
C GLU A 144 -26.81 7.14 -10.41
N ALA A 145 -27.24 6.01 -9.84
CA ALA A 145 -28.19 6.01 -8.72
C ALA A 145 -27.62 6.70 -7.48
N LEU A 146 -26.32 6.55 -7.18
CA LEU A 146 -25.65 7.24 -6.08
C LEU A 146 -25.51 8.75 -6.34
N GLU A 147 -25.19 9.14 -7.57
CA GLU A 147 -25.14 10.56 -7.98
C GLU A 147 -26.53 11.22 -7.87
N VAL A 148 -27.58 10.52 -8.31
CA VAL A 148 -28.97 10.95 -8.15
C VAL A 148 -29.36 11.02 -6.68
N LEU A 149 -28.92 10.07 -5.85
CA LEU A 149 -29.16 10.09 -4.40
C LEU A 149 -28.53 11.34 -3.75
N THR A 150 -27.30 11.69 -4.11
CA THR A 150 -26.63 12.90 -3.63
C THR A 150 -27.45 14.15 -3.94
N ILE A 151 -27.89 14.31 -5.20
CA ILE A 151 -28.70 15.46 -5.61
C ILE A 151 -30.07 15.45 -4.90
N ALA A 152 -30.70 14.28 -4.74
CA ALA A 152 -31.97 14.14 -4.06
C ALA A 152 -31.89 14.54 -2.58
N LEU A 153 -30.80 14.18 -1.89
CA LEU A 153 -30.59 14.56 -0.50
C LEU A 153 -30.22 16.05 -0.34
N VAL A 154 -29.52 16.65 -1.31
CA VAL A 154 -29.29 18.10 -1.33
C VAL A 154 -30.60 18.87 -1.49
N LEU A 155 -31.54 18.37 -2.30
CA LEU A 155 -32.86 18.97 -2.49
C LEU A 155 -33.81 18.76 -1.30
N ASN A 156 -33.55 17.76 -0.45
CA ASN A 156 -34.28 17.50 0.79
C ASN A 156 -33.33 17.23 1.98
N PRO A 157 -32.73 18.27 2.58
CA PRO A 157 -31.73 18.13 3.64
C PRO A 157 -32.29 17.44 4.91
N ASN A 158 -33.59 17.62 5.19
CA ASN A 158 -34.26 17.02 6.34
C ASN A 158 -34.33 15.49 6.24
N ALA A 159 -34.30 14.94 5.02
CA ALA A 159 -34.35 13.50 4.81
C ALA A 159 -33.13 12.78 5.40
N LEU A 160 -31.93 13.37 5.32
CA LEU A 160 -30.71 12.76 5.84
C LEU A 160 -30.75 12.57 7.36
N GLY A 161 -31.32 13.52 8.09
CA GLY A 161 -31.50 13.42 9.54
C GLY A 161 -32.42 12.28 9.98
N VAL A 162 -33.38 11.90 9.13
CA VAL A 162 -34.26 10.74 9.35
C VAL A 162 -33.55 9.45 8.97
N LEU A 163 -32.93 9.41 7.78
CA LEU A 163 -32.22 8.23 7.27
C LEU A 163 -31.07 7.79 8.17
N THR A 164 -30.29 8.73 8.70
CA THR A 164 -29.17 8.45 9.62
C THR A 164 -29.58 7.84 10.96
N LYS A 165 -30.89 7.70 11.24
CA LYS A 165 -31.42 6.96 12.41
C LYS A 165 -31.99 5.59 12.04
N GLU A 166 -32.16 5.32 10.75
CA GLU A 166 -32.71 4.06 10.26
C GLU A 166 -31.60 3.04 10.02
N LYS A 167 -31.83 1.79 10.48
CA LYS A 167 -30.91 0.66 10.23
C LYS A 167 -30.60 0.47 8.74
N LEU A 168 -31.58 0.74 7.88
CA LEU A 168 -31.45 0.69 6.42
C LEU A 168 -30.21 1.46 5.94
N TRP A 169 -30.02 2.69 6.43
CA TRP A 169 -28.92 3.55 6.01
C TRP A 169 -27.56 3.00 6.43
N HIS A 170 -27.46 2.44 7.65
CA HIS A 170 -26.20 1.89 8.17
C HIS A 170 -25.75 0.68 7.36
N THR A 171 -26.67 -0.25 7.10
CA THR A 171 -26.38 -1.45 6.32
C THR A 171 -26.08 -1.08 4.87
N PHE A 172 -26.86 -0.17 4.26
CA PHE A 172 -26.59 0.33 2.91
C PHE A 172 -25.20 0.93 2.75
N LEU A 173 -24.79 1.80 3.68
CA LEU A 173 -23.48 2.44 3.65
C LEU A 173 -22.36 1.40 3.77
N THR A 174 -22.49 0.48 4.73
CA THR A 174 -21.50 -0.58 4.98
C THR A 174 -21.37 -1.51 3.77
N ASP A 175 -22.48 -1.96 3.19
CA ASP A 175 -22.50 -2.87 2.04
C ASP A 175 -21.89 -2.25 0.79
N LEU A 176 -22.08 -0.95 0.56
CA LEU A 176 -21.55 -0.31 -0.64
C LEU A 176 -20.08 0.06 -0.53
N VAL A 177 -19.63 0.48 0.66
CA VAL A 177 -18.25 0.96 0.87
C VAL A 177 -17.30 -0.19 1.23
N LEU A 178 -17.79 -1.24 1.89
CA LEU A 178 -17.01 -2.44 2.24
C LEU A 178 -17.52 -3.68 1.53
N GLY A 179 -18.84 -3.83 1.46
CA GLY A 179 -19.46 -5.08 1.04
C GLY A 179 -19.30 -5.42 -0.46
N SER A 180 -19.23 -4.40 -1.32
CA SER A 180 -19.26 -4.58 -2.76
C SER A 180 -17.97 -5.16 -3.32
N MET A 181 -18.09 -6.19 -4.16
CA MET A 181 -16.96 -6.79 -4.90
C MET A 181 -16.33 -5.87 -5.93
N SER A 182 -17.07 -4.88 -6.44
CA SER A 182 -16.55 -3.94 -7.42
C SER A 182 -15.89 -2.75 -6.75
N ARG A 183 -14.56 -2.63 -6.91
CA ARG A 183 -13.81 -1.44 -6.48
C ARG A 183 -14.38 -0.14 -7.04
N ALA A 184 -14.87 -0.17 -8.29
CA ALA A 184 -15.46 1.01 -8.93
C ALA A 184 -16.75 1.49 -8.23
N ILE A 185 -17.52 0.56 -7.63
CA ILE A 185 -18.69 0.90 -6.83
C ILE A 185 -18.25 1.45 -5.47
N ARG A 186 -17.27 0.82 -4.81
CA ARG A 186 -16.76 1.31 -3.51
C ARG A 186 -16.21 2.74 -3.60
N ILE A 187 -15.44 3.04 -4.65
CA ILE A 187 -14.92 4.41 -4.89
C ILE A 187 -16.08 5.39 -5.09
N ALA A 188 -17.03 5.07 -5.96
CA ALA A 188 -18.19 5.94 -6.21
C ALA A 188 -19.03 6.15 -4.95
N ALA A 189 -19.26 5.08 -4.17
CA ALA A 189 -19.96 5.16 -2.90
C ALA A 189 -19.21 6.06 -1.90
N ALA A 190 -17.90 5.88 -1.74
CA ALA A 190 -17.08 6.72 -0.88
C ALA A 190 -17.15 8.21 -1.27
N ASP A 191 -17.00 8.53 -2.56
CA ASP A 191 -17.08 9.92 -3.02
C ASP A 191 -18.49 10.51 -2.83
N GLN A 192 -19.54 9.78 -3.18
CA GLN A 192 -20.92 10.27 -3.06
C GLN A 192 -21.35 10.41 -1.59
N PHE A 193 -21.00 9.47 -0.70
CA PHE A 193 -21.27 9.61 0.73
C PHE A 193 -20.52 10.78 1.36
N LEU A 194 -19.29 11.05 0.94
CA LEU A 194 -18.57 12.24 1.38
C LEU A 194 -19.30 13.53 0.94
N LEU A 195 -19.77 13.60 -0.31
CA LEU A 195 -20.53 14.74 -0.80
C LEU A 195 -21.85 14.91 -0.05
N ILE A 196 -22.60 13.82 0.19
CA ILE A 196 -23.84 13.81 0.98
C ILE A 196 -23.57 14.36 2.39
N SER A 197 -22.55 13.86 3.07
CA SER A 197 -22.23 14.29 4.43
C SER A 197 -21.76 15.75 4.48
N THR A 198 -20.97 16.22 3.51
CA THR A 198 -20.45 17.59 3.49
C THR A 198 -21.49 18.63 3.10
N TRP A 199 -22.35 18.33 2.14
CA TRP A 199 -23.35 19.28 1.63
C TRP A 199 -24.65 19.32 2.43
N CYS A 200 -25.06 18.21 3.03
CA CYS A 200 -26.30 18.14 3.80
C CYS A 200 -26.08 18.37 5.32
N ASN A 201 -25.01 19.07 5.70
CA ASN A 201 -24.59 19.29 7.09
C ASN A 201 -25.38 20.40 7.83
N ALA A 202 -26.70 20.45 7.65
CA ALA A 202 -27.53 21.50 8.25
C ALA A 202 -27.49 21.50 9.79
N ASN A 203 -27.34 20.32 10.39
CA ASN A 203 -27.11 20.11 11.81
C ASN A 203 -25.94 19.12 11.94
N HIS A 204 -24.79 19.57 12.44
CA HIS A 204 -23.55 18.80 12.68
C HIS A 204 -23.76 17.37 13.24
N GLN A 205 -24.90 17.11 13.86
CA GLN A 205 -25.38 15.80 14.31
C GLN A 205 -25.44 14.71 13.23
N SER A 206 -25.91 15.00 12.01
CA SER A 206 -25.94 13.98 10.93
C SER A 206 -24.53 13.56 10.53
N PHE A 207 -23.60 14.52 10.51
CA PHE A 207 -22.19 14.30 10.23
C PHE A 207 -21.51 13.41 11.30
N GLN A 208 -21.72 13.76 12.58
CA GLN A 208 -21.23 12.97 13.72
C GLN A 208 -21.80 11.55 13.72
N ASN A 209 -23.11 11.38 13.45
CA ASN A 209 -23.74 10.08 13.41
C ASN A 209 -23.13 9.17 12.34
N THR A 210 -22.86 9.70 11.13
CA THR A 210 -22.20 8.93 10.07
C THR A 210 -20.79 8.50 10.47
N ILE A 211 -19.99 9.39 11.08
CA ILE A 211 -18.66 9.05 11.58
C ILE A 211 -18.75 7.94 12.64
N MET A 212 -19.63 8.09 13.64
CA MET A 212 -19.78 7.11 14.71
C MET A 212 -20.29 5.75 14.20
N GLN A 213 -21.12 5.74 13.15
CA GLN A 213 -21.59 4.52 12.51
C GLN A 213 -20.47 3.76 11.80
N LEU A 214 -19.59 4.48 11.10
CA LEU A 214 -18.38 3.88 10.52
C LEU A 214 -17.50 3.30 11.63
N PHE A 215 -17.19 4.06 12.68
CA PHE A 215 -16.41 3.54 13.81
C PHE A 215 -17.02 2.30 14.48
N ALA A 216 -18.35 2.14 14.49
CA ALA A 216 -19.01 0.97 15.07
C ALA A 216 -18.72 -0.34 14.31
N VAL A 217 -18.43 -0.28 13.00
CA VAL A 217 -18.12 -1.45 12.17
C VAL A 217 -16.60 -1.71 12.01
N LEU A 218 -15.77 -0.82 12.55
CA LEU A 218 -14.30 -0.86 12.42
C LEU A 218 -13.67 -2.14 13.00
N ASN A 219 -14.14 -2.60 14.15
CA ASN A 219 -13.57 -3.77 14.85
C ASN A 219 -14.26 -5.10 14.51
N THR A 220 -15.25 -5.09 13.61
CA THR A 220 -16.04 -6.26 13.22
C THR A 220 -15.95 -6.50 11.72
N THR A 221 -16.84 -5.88 10.95
CA THR A 221 -17.00 -6.11 9.51
C THR A 221 -15.78 -5.66 8.69
N VAL A 222 -15.06 -4.62 9.13
CA VAL A 222 -13.82 -4.16 8.46
C VAL A 222 -12.68 -5.17 8.62
N VAL A 223 -12.56 -5.79 9.80
CA VAL A 223 -11.55 -6.83 10.05
C VAL A 223 -11.84 -8.09 9.22
N GLU A 224 -13.12 -8.46 9.09
CA GLU A 224 -13.56 -9.57 8.23
C GLU A 224 -13.27 -9.31 6.74
N ASN A 225 -13.41 -8.06 6.30
CA ASN A 225 -13.21 -7.62 4.90
C ASN A 225 -11.90 -6.85 4.68
N ALA A 226 -10.86 -7.21 5.44
CA ALA A 226 -9.59 -6.47 5.53
C ALA A 226 -9.00 -6.03 4.20
N LYS A 227 -8.97 -6.92 3.19
CA LYS A 227 -8.37 -6.66 1.85
C LYS A 227 -9.06 -5.55 1.06
N GLN A 228 -10.35 -5.29 1.34
CA GLN A 228 -11.17 -4.34 0.59
C GLN A 228 -11.44 -3.04 1.37
N SER A 229 -10.82 -2.88 2.53
CA SER A 229 -11.08 -1.78 3.47
C SER A 229 -10.53 -0.41 3.04
N HIS A 230 -9.70 -0.32 2.00
CA HIS A 230 -9.06 0.93 1.58
C HIS A 230 -10.07 2.08 1.34
N GLU A 231 -11.11 1.84 0.53
CA GLU A 231 -12.12 2.86 0.22
C GLU A 231 -12.92 3.30 1.46
N TYR A 232 -13.12 2.38 2.42
CA TYR A 232 -13.75 2.69 3.70
C TYR A 232 -12.89 3.61 4.56
N PHE A 233 -11.60 3.31 4.72
CA PHE A 233 -10.69 4.18 5.46
C PHE A 233 -10.53 5.53 4.79
N GLN A 234 -10.48 5.57 3.45
CA GLN A 234 -10.44 6.82 2.70
C GLN A 234 -11.68 7.68 2.97
N LEU A 235 -12.88 7.11 2.97
CA LEU A 235 -14.11 7.82 3.33
C LEU A 235 -14.05 8.35 4.76
N LEU A 236 -13.73 7.49 5.73
CA LEU A 236 -13.70 7.87 7.15
C LEU A 236 -12.66 8.96 7.43
N CYS A 237 -11.45 8.84 6.89
CA CYS A 237 -10.39 9.84 7.02
C CYS A 237 -10.80 11.19 6.40
N ARG A 238 -11.40 11.18 5.20
CA ARG A 238 -11.87 12.42 4.56
C ARG A 238 -13.02 13.06 5.33
N LEU A 239 -13.94 12.27 5.89
CA LEU A 239 -15.01 12.78 6.76
C LEU A 239 -14.43 13.43 8.01
N LEU A 240 -13.45 12.81 8.66
CA LEU A 240 -12.76 13.40 9.82
C LEU A 240 -12.04 14.70 9.46
N SER A 241 -11.30 14.71 8.34
CA SER A 241 -10.62 15.92 7.84
C SER A 241 -11.62 17.06 7.58
N CYS A 242 -12.76 16.75 6.94
CA CYS A 242 -13.84 17.71 6.74
C CYS A 242 -14.49 18.17 8.06
N ALA A 243 -14.67 17.29 9.05
CA ALA A 243 -15.14 17.70 10.38
C ALA A 243 -14.17 18.70 11.02
N ASN A 244 -12.87 18.46 10.92
CA ASN A 244 -11.85 19.33 11.49
C ASN A 244 -11.85 20.71 10.80
N ILE A 245 -11.91 20.75 9.47
CA ILE A 245 -11.97 22.01 8.70
C ILE A 245 -13.25 22.80 8.99
N SER A 246 -14.37 22.10 9.19
CA SER A 246 -15.67 22.70 9.50
C SER A 246 -15.88 23.01 10.99
N GLU A 247 -14.84 22.84 11.82
CA GLU A 247 -14.87 23.02 13.28
C GLU A 247 -16.03 22.27 13.97
N CYS A 248 -16.41 21.11 13.42
CA CYS A 248 -17.45 20.27 13.99
C CYS A 248 -16.94 19.63 15.29
N PRO A 249 -17.60 19.86 16.44
CA PRO A 249 -17.12 19.29 17.71
C PRO A 249 -17.25 17.77 17.67
N LEU A 250 -16.16 17.04 17.91
CA LEU A 250 -16.17 15.58 18.05
C LEU A 250 -15.71 15.21 19.47
N PRO A 251 -16.63 15.17 20.47
CA PRO A 251 -16.26 14.98 21.87
C PRO A 251 -15.66 13.60 22.16
N THR A 252 -15.90 12.61 21.29
CA THR A 252 -15.36 11.25 21.38
C THR A 252 -13.98 11.09 20.74
N ALA A 253 -13.42 12.13 20.10
CA ALA A 253 -12.17 12.04 19.34
C ALA A 253 -10.99 11.52 20.18
N GLU A 254 -10.84 12.02 21.42
CA GLU A 254 -9.74 11.59 22.31
C GLU A 254 -9.86 10.11 22.69
N ALA A 255 -11.07 9.64 22.97
CA ALA A 255 -11.33 8.24 23.32
C ALA A 255 -11.09 7.31 22.13
N LEU A 256 -11.53 7.72 20.94
CA LEU A 256 -11.28 6.97 19.70
C LEU A 256 -9.78 6.90 19.40
N LEU A 257 -9.05 8.00 19.54
CA LEU A 257 -7.59 8.01 19.36
C LEU A 257 -6.88 7.06 20.32
N ALA A 258 -7.29 7.03 21.60
CA ALA A 258 -6.70 6.12 22.57
C ALA A 258 -6.90 4.64 22.19
N VAL A 259 -8.06 4.30 21.61
CA VAL A 259 -8.35 2.95 21.09
C VAL A 259 -7.44 2.63 19.90
N GLU A 260 -7.28 3.56 18.95
CA GLU A 260 -6.43 3.37 17.78
C GLU A 260 -4.95 3.22 18.15
N VAL A 261 -4.44 4.05 19.07
CA VAL A 261 -3.06 3.95 19.57
C VAL A 261 -2.84 2.61 20.30
N ALA A 262 -3.81 2.17 21.10
CA ALA A 262 -3.74 0.86 21.75
C ALA A 262 -3.73 -0.29 20.72
N TRP A 263 -4.49 -0.16 19.63
CA TRP A 263 -4.48 -1.11 18.52
C TRP A 263 -3.09 -1.17 17.84
N LEU A 264 -2.51 -0.01 17.49
CA LEU A 264 -1.16 0.06 16.90
C LEU A 264 -0.10 -0.57 17.82
N LYS A 265 -0.18 -0.31 19.12
CA LYS A 265 0.71 -0.93 20.11
C LYS A 265 0.56 -2.44 20.18
N LYS A 266 -0.66 -2.96 20.05
CA LYS A 266 -0.93 -4.41 19.99
C LYS A 266 -0.32 -5.04 18.74
N VAL A 267 -0.45 -4.40 17.57
CA VAL A 267 0.17 -4.86 16.32
C VAL A 267 1.69 -4.92 16.46
N ARG A 268 2.30 -3.86 17.02
CA ARG A 268 3.74 -3.83 17.30
C ARG A 268 4.19 -4.99 18.18
N MET A 269 3.46 -5.28 19.27
CA MET A 269 3.80 -6.39 20.17
C MET A 269 3.72 -7.74 19.43
N SER A 270 2.69 -7.93 18.60
CA SER A 270 2.57 -9.11 17.74
C SER A 270 3.79 -9.26 16.84
N VAL A 271 4.19 -8.20 16.12
CA VAL A 271 5.38 -8.24 15.23
C VAL A 271 6.66 -8.57 16.00
N LYS A 272 6.82 -8.07 17.24
CA LYS A 272 7.98 -8.38 18.07
C LYS A 272 8.04 -9.85 18.50
N GLU A 273 6.88 -10.50 18.70
CA GLU A 273 6.78 -11.89 19.12
C GLU A 273 6.82 -12.88 17.95
N SER A 274 6.10 -12.60 16.85
CA SER A 274 6.00 -13.50 15.69
C SER A 274 6.95 -13.19 14.53
N GLY A 275 7.60 -12.01 14.52
CA GLY A 275 8.46 -11.57 13.43
C GLY A 275 7.73 -11.17 12.14
N ASP A 276 6.40 -11.27 12.14
CA ASP A 276 5.45 -10.94 11.07
C ASP A 276 4.20 -10.32 11.70
N SER A 277 3.56 -9.36 11.01
CA SER A 277 2.40 -8.63 11.52
C SER A 277 1.14 -9.49 11.57
N GLN A 278 1.06 -10.55 10.74
CA GLN A 278 -0.12 -11.41 10.56
C GLN A 278 -1.41 -10.64 10.22
N ILE A 279 -1.29 -9.34 9.93
CA ILE A 279 -2.39 -8.42 9.66
C ILE A 279 -2.26 -7.95 8.22
N GLU A 280 -3.39 -7.88 7.54
CA GLU A 280 -3.46 -7.35 6.18
C GLU A 280 -3.00 -5.87 6.16
N GLU A 281 -2.06 -5.54 5.28
CA GLU A 281 -1.44 -4.20 5.20
C GLU A 281 -2.47 -3.08 4.96
N ALA A 282 -3.57 -3.38 4.26
CA ALA A 282 -4.69 -2.46 4.04
C ALA A 282 -5.31 -1.94 5.35
N LEU A 283 -5.40 -2.81 6.37
CA LEU A 283 -5.89 -2.41 7.69
C LEU A 283 -4.85 -1.53 8.40
N LEU A 284 -3.58 -1.93 8.38
CA LEU A 284 -2.50 -1.17 9.02
C LEU A 284 -2.41 0.26 8.45
N GLU A 285 -2.40 0.40 7.12
CA GLU A 285 -2.44 1.69 6.43
C GLU A 285 -3.65 2.53 6.87
N GLY A 286 -4.82 1.91 6.91
CA GLY A 286 -6.07 2.53 7.33
C GLY A 286 -6.03 3.06 8.76
N HIS A 287 -5.60 2.23 9.72
CA HIS A 287 -5.49 2.60 11.14
C HIS A 287 -4.43 3.69 11.39
N LEU A 288 -3.29 3.66 10.67
CA LEU A 288 -2.29 4.73 10.73
C LEU A 288 -2.86 6.07 10.24
N SER A 289 -3.54 6.04 9.10
CA SER A 289 -4.19 7.23 8.52
C SER A 289 -5.31 7.76 9.42
N LEU A 290 -6.09 6.87 10.02
CA LEU A 290 -7.17 7.21 10.95
C LEU A 290 -6.63 7.89 12.21
N THR A 291 -5.54 7.33 12.78
CA THR A 291 -4.84 7.92 13.92
C THR A 291 -4.39 9.34 13.59
N LYS A 292 -3.82 9.56 12.41
CA LYS A 292 -3.37 10.88 11.95
C LYS A 292 -4.53 11.88 11.85
N GLU A 293 -5.66 11.52 11.26
CA GLU A 293 -6.79 12.45 11.15
C GLU A 293 -7.42 12.74 12.52
N LEU A 294 -7.48 11.76 13.44
CA LEU A 294 -7.92 11.98 14.83
C LEU A 294 -6.98 12.92 15.61
N LEU A 295 -5.67 12.88 15.35
CA LEU A 295 -4.71 13.82 15.94
C LEU A 295 -4.96 15.28 15.55
N ALA A 296 -5.61 15.54 14.41
CA ALA A 296 -5.88 16.90 13.96
C ALA A 296 -6.85 17.64 14.91
N PHE A 297 -7.70 16.91 15.65
CA PHE A 297 -8.62 17.46 16.64
C PHE A 297 -7.99 17.78 17.99
N LEU A 298 -6.75 17.32 18.24
CA LEU A 298 -6.08 17.51 19.52
C LEU A 298 -5.25 18.81 19.59
N PRO A 299 -5.24 19.50 20.74
CA PRO A 299 -4.34 20.62 20.98
C PRO A 299 -2.88 20.15 21.11
N SER A 300 -1.94 21.07 20.87
CA SER A 300 -0.49 20.80 20.90
C SER A 300 0.03 20.18 22.21
N SER A 301 -0.60 20.49 23.34
CA SER A 301 -0.26 19.91 24.66
C SER A 301 -0.55 18.41 24.71
N LYS A 302 -1.68 17.96 24.16
CA LYS A 302 -2.05 16.55 24.10
C LYS A 302 -1.22 15.77 23.08
N LYS A 303 -0.86 16.41 21.97
CA LYS A 303 0.10 15.83 21.02
C LYS A 303 1.47 15.58 21.66
N TYR A 304 1.90 16.47 22.57
CA TYR A 304 3.13 16.26 23.33
C TYR A 304 3.03 15.07 24.28
N GLU A 305 1.92 14.97 25.05
CA GLU A 305 1.66 13.85 25.97
C GLU A 305 1.70 12.48 25.26
N LEU A 306 1.19 12.41 24.02
CA LEU A 306 1.18 11.18 23.23
C LEU A 306 2.52 10.91 22.51
N GLY A 307 3.18 11.97 22.04
CA GLY A 307 4.33 11.84 21.14
C GLY A 307 5.65 11.63 21.86
N CYS A 308 5.98 12.51 22.82
CA CYS A 308 7.34 12.65 23.38
C CYS A 308 7.38 12.54 24.92
N ASP A 309 6.24 12.52 25.62
CA ASP A 309 6.24 12.50 27.08
C ASP A 309 6.67 11.13 27.65
N GLU A 310 7.91 11.07 28.11
CA GLU A 310 8.50 9.90 28.76
C GLU A 310 7.77 9.51 30.07
N LYS A 311 7.03 10.44 30.70
CA LYS A 311 6.39 10.21 32.01
C LYS A 311 5.11 9.38 31.94
N ARG A 312 4.42 9.39 30.80
CA ARG A 312 3.22 8.57 30.56
C ARG A 312 3.53 7.25 29.85
N GLY A 313 4.75 7.09 29.33
CA GLY A 313 5.18 5.86 28.65
C GLY A 313 4.57 5.67 27.26
N ASP A 314 3.93 6.69 26.70
CA ASP A 314 3.19 6.58 25.44
C ASP A 314 3.97 6.95 24.17
N ASN A 315 5.28 7.26 24.30
CA ASN A 315 6.25 7.77 23.30
C ASN A 315 6.09 7.27 21.85
N LEU A 316 5.00 7.67 21.19
CA LEU A 316 4.55 7.10 19.94
C LEU A 316 5.52 7.44 18.80
N ILE A 317 6.20 8.60 18.88
CA ILE A 317 7.22 8.99 17.89
C ILE A 317 8.36 7.99 17.90
N LYS A 318 8.86 7.65 19.09
CA LYS A 318 9.92 6.66 19.22
C LYS A 318 9.47 5.30 18.70
N GLU A 319 8.27 4.86 19.08
CA GLU A 319 7.72 3.58 18.63
C GLU A 319 7.57 3.51 17.10
N LEU A 320 7.05 4.57 16.46
CA LEU A 320 6.90 4.63 15.01
C LEU A 320 8.25 4.62 14.29
N VAL A 321 9.21 5.43 14.73
CA VAL A 321 10.54 5.50 14.11
C VAL A 321 11.31 4.20 14.30
N GLU A 322 11.34 3.65 15.52
CA GLU A 322 12.18 2.51 15.87
C GLU A 322 11.58 1.14 15.54
N ASP A 323 10.27 0.98 15.63
CA ASP A 323 9.62 -0.32 15.46
C ASP A 323 8.81 -0.40 14.17
N PHE A 324 8.17 0.70 13.71
CA PHE A 324 7.36 0.67 12.50
C PHE A 324 8.16 0.88 11.22
N ILE A 325 9.10 1.84 11.22
CA ILE A 325 9.78 2.29 9.99
C ILE A 325 11.25 1.85 9.95
N PHE A 326 12.05 2.13 10.98
CA PHE A 326 13.50 1.92 10.97
C PHE A 326 14.06 0.99 12.06
N PRO A 327 13.56 -0.27 12.23
CA PRO A 327 14.16 -1.21 13.17
C PRO A 327 15.63 -1.52 12.91
N ALA A 328 16.03 -1.60 11.64
CA ALA A 328 17.42 -1.85 11.26
C ALA A 328 18.33 -0.71 11.74
N SER A 329 17.91 0.55 11.55
CA SER A 329 18.68 1.72 12.02
C SER A 329 18.78 1.75 13.54
N ARG A 330 17.73 1.35 14.27
CA ARG A 330 17.81 1.18 15.75
C ARG A 330 18.86 0.14 16.13
N LEU A 331 18.88 -1.03 15.49
CA LEU A 331 19.87 -2.06 15.78
C LEU A 331 21.29 -1.60 15.45
N MET A 332 21.47 -0.83 14.37
CA MET A 332 22.75 -0.25 14.01
C MET A 332 23.23 0.76 15.07
N LEU A 333 22.33 1.61 15.58
CA LEU A 333 22.66 2.49 16.70
C LEU A 333 23.05 1.71 17.97
N GLN A 334 22.33 0.63 18.28
CA GLN A 334 22.68 -0.24 19.40
C GLN A 334 24.08 -0.82 19.22
N LEU A 335 24.37 -1.41 18.05
CA LEU A 335 25.69 -1.95 17.72
C LEU A 335 26.79 -0.90 17.86
N ARG A 336 26.57 0.33 17.37
CA ARG A 336 27.53 1.44 17.49
C ARG A 336 27.79 1.81 18.96
N SER A 337 26.78 1.70 19.81
CA SER A 337 26.86 2.09 21.22
C SER A 337 27.43 1.00 22.13
N THR A 338 27.08 -0.27 21.89
CA THR A 338 27.42 -1.41 22.77
C THR A 338 28.52 -2.30 22.20
N GLY A 339 28.80 -2.22 20.89
CA GLY A 339 29.70 -3.13 20.18
C GLY A 339 29.10 -4.51 19.91
N GLU A 340 27.86 -4.78 20.33
CA GLU A 340 27.20 -6.08 20.19
C GLU A 340 25.90 -5.97 19.39
N LEU A 341 25.71 -6.88 18.44
CA LEU A 341 24.46 -7.00 17.71
C LEU A 341 23.46 -7.81 18.56
N SER A 342 22.31 -7.23 18.90
CA SER A 342 21.27 -7.99 19.59
C SER A 342 20.68 -9.04 18.64
N SER A 343 20.28 -10.21 19.19
CA SER A 343 19.64 -11.30 18.44
C SER A 343 18.21 -10.97 17.96
N SER A 344 17.74 -9.74 18.22
CA SER A 344 16.41 -9.28 17.85
C SER A 344 16.32 -9.09 16.34
N GLN A 345 15.29 -9.67 15.71
CA GLN A 345 15.05 -9.53 14.29
C GLN A 345 14.61 -8.10 13.95
N ALA A 346 15.29 -7.45 13.00
CA ALA A 346 14.86 -6.17 12.42
C ALA A 346 13.65 -6.34 11.48
N SER A 347 12.49 -6.70 12.04
CA SER A 347 11.23 -6.78 11.30
C SER A 347 10.45 -5.46 11.46
N PRO A 348 10.32 -4.63 10.42
CA PRO A 348 9.46 -3.44 10.47
C PRO A 348 7.99 -3.85 10.51
N VAL A 349 7.19 -3.09 11.27
CA VAL A 349 5.72 -3.27 11.26
C VAL A 349 5.14 -2.85 9.89
N CYS A 350 5.67 -1.79 9.27
CA CYS A 350 5.27 -1.37 7.94
C CYS A 350 6.13 -2.07 6.88
N THR A 351 5.53 -2.96 6.09
CA THR A 351 6.28 -3.71 5.06
C THR A 351 6.06 -3.20 3.64
N THR A 352 5.03 -2.38 3.42
CA THR A 352 4.67 -1.84 2.11
C THR A 352 4.99 -0.35 1.99
N PRO A 353 5.22 0.18 0.78
CA PRO A 353 5.37 1.62 0.57
C PRO A 353 4.17 2.43 1.07
N GLN A 354 2.97 1.89 0.95
CA GLN A 354 1.72 2.53 1.38
C GLN A 354 1.64 2.66 2.90
N SER A 355 1.84 1.58 3.66
CA SER A 355 1.86 1.63 5.13
C SER A 355 3.01 2.48 5.66
N THR A 356 4.18 2.42 5.01
CA THR A 356 5.32 3.27 5.33
C THR A 356 5.00 4.76 5.12
N SER A 357 4.36 5.10 4.00
CA SER A 357 3.90 6.47 3.72
C SER A 357 2.89 6.95 4.77
N ALA A 358 1.91 6.12 5.13
CA ALA A 358 0.93 6.45 6.16
C ALA A 358 1.58 6.67 7.54
N ALA A 359 2.62 5.88 7.88
CA ALA A 359 3.39 6.07 9.11
C ALA A 359 4.18 7.39 9.11
N PHE A 360 4.76 7.79 7.97
CA PHE A 360 5.39 9.11 7.84
C PHE A 360 4.37 10.25 7.98
N ASP A 361 3.21 10.14 7.34
CA ASP A 361 2.14 11.13 7.47
C ASP A 361 1.68 11.28 8.93
N LEU A 362 1.61 10.18 9.67
CA LEU A 362 1.31 10.17 11.10
C LEU A 362 2.40 10.87 11.93
N LEU A 363 3.68 10.59 11.65
CA LEU A 363 4.82 11.29 12.29
C LEU A 363 4.77 12.81 12.04
N VAL A 364 4.47 13.21 10.81
CA VAL A 364 4.26 14.62 10.47
C VAL A 364 3.08 15.18 11.26
N GLY A 365 1.94 14.49 11.31
CA GLY A 365 0.76 14.91 12.07
C GLY A 365 1.01 15.13 13.57
N LEU A 366 1.87 14.30 14.18
CA LEU A 366 2.34 14.45 15.57
C LEU A 366 3.23 15.68 15.77
N CYS A 367 4.00 16.08 14.75
CA CYS A 367 4.92 17.21 14.81
C CYS A 367 4.24 18.55 14.46
N VAL A 368 3.18 18.54 13.64
CA VAL A 368 2.44 19.74 13.25
C VAL A 368 1.87 20.44 14.49
N GLY A 369 2.35 21.66 14.75
CA GLY A 369 1.96 22.48 15.89
C GLY A 369 2.61 22.09 17.21
N CYS A 370 3.58 21.16 17.23
CA CYS A 370 4.25 20.68 18.45
C CYS A 370 5.79 20.67 18.30
N VAL A 371 6.44 21.74 18.77
CA VAL A 371 7.91 21.91 18.69
C VAL A 371 8.70 20.80 19.41
N PRO A 372 8.32 20.33 20.62
CA PRO A 372 9.06 19.27 21.30
C PRO A 372 9.06 17.94 20.52
N ASN A 373 7.91 17.57 19.94
CA ASN A 373 7.78 16.38 19.10
C ASN A 373 8.69 16.45 17.87
N MET A 374 8.69 17.61 17.18
CA MET A 374 9.58 17.86 16.04
C MET A 374 11.05 17.74 16.45
N LYS A 375 11.43 18.32 17.60
CA LYS A 375 12.80 18.23 18.10
C LYS A 375 13.22 16.79 18.35
N LEU A 376 12.37 15.97 18.99
CA LEU A 376 12.65 14.55 19.21
C LEU A 376 12.87 13.80 17.89
N LEU A 377 11.95 13.96 16.93
CA LEU A 377 12.04 13.29 15.63
C LEU A 377 13.32 13.68 14.88
N VAL A 378 13.64 14.97 14.82
CA VAL A 378 14.86 15.46 14.16
C VAL A 378 16.11 14.91 14.84
N THR A 379 16.17 14.90 16.18
CA THR A 379 17.30 14.30 16.90
C THR A 379 17.45 12.82 16.55
N MET A 380 16.37 12.03 16.61
CA MET A 380 16.41 10.61 16.28
C MET A 380 16.91 10.35 14.85
N LEU A 381 16.41 11.11 13.87
CA LEU A 381 16.85 10.98 12.47
C LEU A 381 18.30 11.43 12.28
N THR A 382 18.73 12.48 12.98
CA THR A 382 20.12 12.95 12.97
C THR A 382 21.06 11.87 13.51
N ASP A 383 20.71 11.27 14.64
CA ASP A 383 21.49 10.19 15.24
C ASP A 383 21.55 8.96 14.32
N MET A 384 20.43 8.59 13.68
CA MET A 384 20.33 7.41 12.81
C MET A 384 21.11 7.55 11.49
N PHE A 385 21.13 8.73 10.87
CA PHE A 385 21.56 8.87 9.47
C PHE A 385 22.66 9.90 9.23
N TYR A 386 22.97 10.76 10.21
CA TYR A 386 23.86 11.90 10.03
C TYR A 386 24.96 11.93 11.10
N SER A 387 25.48 10.76 11.48
CA SER A 387 26.59 10.69 12.42
C SER A 387 27.90 11.14 11.76
N ASP A 388 28.73 11.90 12.46
CA ASP A 388 30.07 12.33 11.99
C ASP A 388 31.03 11.16 11.68
N ARG A 389 30.65 9.93 12.03
CA ARG A 389 31.41 8.70 11.76
C ARG A 389 31.04 8.04 10.43
N ASP A 390 29.97 8.47 9.78
CA ASP A 390 29.53 7.90 8.52
C ASP A 390 30.38 8.48 7.38
N GLU A 391 30.97 7.61 6.56
CA GLU A 391 31.72 8.06 5.39
C GLU A 391 30.79 8.83 4.44
N PRO A 392 31.23 9.98 3.91
CA PRO A 392 30.44 10.72 2.93
C PRO A 392 30.17 9.81 1.73
N LEU A 393 29.02 9.97 1.08
CA LEU A 393 28.71 9.23 -0.15
C LEU A 393 29.77 9.57 -1.23
N VAL A 394 30.75 8.68 -1.43
CA VAL A 394 31.85 8.88 -2.39
C VAL A 394 31.53 8.31 -3.77
N GLU A 395 30.53 7.43 -3.88
CA GLU A 395 30.24 6.70 -5.12
C GLU A 395 29.29 7.45 -6.06
N TRP A 396 29.74 7.67 -7.31
CA TRP A 396 28.96 8.29 -8.39
C TRP A 396 27.78 7.42 -8.88
N ASP A 397 27.87 6.10 -8.71
CA ASP A 397 26.84 5.10 -9.06
C ASP A 397 26.17 4.50 -7.79
N TYR A 398 26.00 5.30 -6.74
CA TYR A 398 25.34 4.86 -5.51
C TYR A 398 23.90 4.39 -5.81
N LEU A 399 23.69 3.09 -5.70
CA LEU A 399 22.36 2.50 -5.66
C LEU A 399 22.01 2.31 -4.18
N PRO A 400 20.89 2.87 -3.70
CA PRO A 400 20.51 2.76 -2.29
C PRO A 400 20.45 1.28 -1.85
N PRO A 401 20.61 1.02 -0.54
CA PRO A 401 20.87 -0.31 0.00
C PRO A 401 19.82 -1.30 -0.47
N VAL A 402 20.30 -2.51 -0.78
CA VAL A 402 19.51 -3.63 -1.28
C VAL A 402 18.23 -3.77 -0.46
N GLY A 403 17.07 -3.63 -1.11
CA GLY A 403 15.78 -3.81 -0.45
C GLY A 403 15.67 -5.20 0.19
N PRO A 404 14.74 -5.42 1.14
CA PRO A 404 14.54 -6.74 1.71
C PRO A 404 14.12 -7.74 0.63
N ARG A 405 14.48 -9.01 0.83
CA ARG A 405 13.98 -10.13 0.05
C ARG A 405 12.44 -10.11 0.09
N PRO A 406 11.76 -10.21 -1.06
CA PRO A 406 10.29 -10.27 -1.08
C PRO A 406 9.78 -11.43 -0.24
N HIS A 407 8.58 -11.28 0.35
CA HIS A 407 7.95 -12.35 1.14
C HIS A 407 7.78 -13.61 0.27
N LYS A 408 8.38 -14.74 0.70
CA LYS A 408 8.46 -16.00 -0.08
C LYS A 408 9.15 -15.87 -1.46
N GLY A 409 9.86 -14.77 -1.71
CA GLY A 409 10.62 -14.54 -2.94
C GLY A 409 11.96 -15.27 -2.95
N PHE A 410 12.67 -15.21 -4.07
CA PHE A 410 14.05 -15.67 -4.20
C PHE A 410 15.03 -14.50 -4.11
N VAL A 411 16.29 -14.79 -3.80
CA VAL A 411 17.38 -13.80 -3.80
C VAL A 411 17.98 -13.73 -5.20
N GLY A 412 18.15 -12.51 -5.72
CA GLY A 412 18.79 -12.26 -7.02
C GLY A 412 20.32 -12.28 -6.95
N LEU A 413 20.96 -12.13 -8.11
CA LEU A 413 22.39 -11.85 -8.23
C LEU A 413 22.60 -10.54 -8.97
N LYS A 414 23.47 -9.69 -8.45
CA LYS A 414 23.83 -8.41 -9.09
C LYS A 414 24.51 -8.67 -10.45
N ASN A 415 24.23 -7.83 -11.44
CA ASN A 415 25.00 -7.78 -12.69
C ASN A 415 26.11 -6.73 -12.55
N ALA A 416 27.36 -7.10 -12.82
CA ALA A 416 28.53 -6.20 -12.79
C ALA A 416 28.77 -5.44 -14.11
N GLY A 417 27.83 -5.54 -15.06
CA GLY A 417 27.87 -4.91 -16.38
C GLY A 417 27.31 -5.89 -17.42
N ALA A 418 28.11 -6.88 -17.78
CA ALA A 418 27.78 -7.93 -18.75
C ALA A 418 27.90 -9.34 -18.15
N THR A 419 27.62 -9.50 -16.85
CA THR A 419 27.74 -10.80 -16.14
C THR A 419 26.41 -11.55 -16.04
N CYS A 420 25.41 -11.22 -16.85
CA CYS A 420 24.10 -11.88 -16.82
C CYS A 420 24.19 -13.37 -17.18
N TYR A 421 25.17 -13.75 -18.01
CA TYR A 421 25.44 -15.14 -18.36
C TYR A 421 25.85 -15.97 -17.13
N MET A 422 26.66 -15.41 -16.23
CA MET A 422 27.02 -16.06 -14.96
C MET A 422 25.79 -16.24 -14.09
N ASN A 423 24.99 -15.17 -13.95
CA ASN A 423 23.82 -15.16 -13.08
C ASN A 423 22.77 -16.19 -13.54
N SER A 424 22.51 -16.30 -14.85
CA SER A 424 21.56 -17.30 -15.37
C SER A 424 22.00 -18.73 -15.07
N VAL A 425 23.30 -19.04 -15.22
CA VAL A 425 23.83 -20.39 -14.97
C VAL A 425 23.81 -20.71 -13.47
N LEU A 426 24.28 -19.81 -12.63
CA LEU A 426 24.32 -20.01 -11.17
C LEU A 426 22.92 -20.18 -10.56
N GLN A 427 21.95 -19.37 -11.01
CA GLN A 427 20.56 -19.50 -10.57
C GLN A 427 19.97 -20.84 -11.01
N GLN A 428 20.23 -21.28 -12.25
CA GLN A 428 19.74 -22.57 -12.73
C GLN A 428 20.33 -23.75 -11.94
N LEU A 429 21.63 -23.71 -11.66
CA LEU A 429 22.31 -24.73 -10.83
C LEU A 429 21.78 -24.74 -9.40
N TYR A 430 21.56 -23.57 -8.79
CA TYR A 430 21.02 -23.45 -7.44
C TYR A 430 19.60 -24.04 -7.30
N MET A 431 18.80 -23.93 -8.34
CA MET A 431 17.43 -24.46 -8.34
C MET A 431 17.36 -25.98 -8.47
N VAL A 432 18.45 -26.64 -8.86
CA VAL A 432 18.57 -28.11 -8.84
C VAL A 432 18.94 -28.57 -7.43
N GLU A 433 17.98 -29.13 -6.70
CA GLU A 433 18.13 -29.47 -5.28
C GLU A 433 19.32 -30.40 -4.99
N SER A 434 19.53 -31.43 -5.81
CA SER A 434 20.65 -32.36 -5.65
C SER A 434 22.02 -31.70 -5.80
N ILE A 435 22.15 -30.73 -6.72
CA ILE A 435 23.36 -29.93 -6.89
C ILE A 435 23.53 -28.97 -5.71
N ARG A 436 22.48 -28.23 -5.36
CA ARG A 436 22.49 -27.27 -4.26
C ARG A 436 22.88 -27.91 -2.93
N VAL A 437 22.20 -28.99 -2.55
CA VAL A 437 22.47 -29.70 -1.29
C VAL A 437 23.86 -30.31 -1.35
N GLY A 438 24.20 -31.00 -2.44
CA GLY A 438 25.51 -31.64 -2.58
C GLY A 438 26.68 -30.67 -2.44
N LEU A 439 26.63 -29.52 -3.11
CA LEU A 439 27.67 -28.50 -3.00
C LEU A 439 27.73 -27.88 -1.61
N LEU A 440 26.59 -27.59 -0.96
CA LEU A 440 26.58 -27.00 0.39
C LEU A 440 27.02 -27.98 1.48
N THR A 441 26.89 -29.29 1.26
CA THR A 441 27.35 -30.33 2.20
C THR A 441 28.83 -30.70 2.04
N ALA A 442 29.49 -30.25 0.96
CA ALA A 442 30.89 -30.57 0.70
C ALA A 442 31.82 -29.79 1.64
N GLU A 443 32.38 -30.46 2.64
CA GLU A 443 33.32 -29.86 3.60
C GLU A 443 34.72 -29.67 2.99
N GLY A 444 35.48 -28.71 3.52
CA GLY A 444 36.90 -28.52 3.20
C GLY A 444 37.24 -27.36 2.23
N ALA A 445 36.25 -26.70 1.64
CA ALA A 445 36.47 -25.52 0.78
C ALA A 445 36.43 -24.17 1.54
N ALA A 446 35.50 -24.01 2.49
CA ALA A 446 35.41 -22.84 3.37
C ALA A 446 35.81 -23.23 4.80
N THR A 447 37.11 -23.15 5.12
CA THR A 447 37.67 -23.58 6.40
C THR A 447 37.81 -22.46 7.44
N ASP A 448 37.86 -21.20 7.01
CA ASP A 448 37.90 -20.05 7.91
C ASP A 448 36.48 -19.64 8.35
N LEU A 449 36.24 -19.68 9.66
CA LEU A 449 34.98 -19.28 10.28
C LEU A 449 34.77 -17.75 10.27
N ASN A 450 35.85 -16.98 10.12
CA ASN A 450 35.84 -15.51 10.07
C ASN A 450 35.98 -14.99 8.64
N GLU A 451 35.81 -15.85 7.64
CA GLU A 451 35.88 -15.48 6.24
C GLU A 451 34.81 -14.44 5.92
N ASP A 452 35.25 -13.32 5.35
CA ASP A 452 34.35 -12.26 4.95
C ASP A 452 33.98 -12.38 3.46
N PHE A 453 32.74 -12.81 3.20
CA PHE A 453 32.18 -12.92 1.85
C PHE A 453 31.44 -11.64 1.40
N SER A 454 31.48 -10.56 2.17
CA SER A 454 30.90 -9.25 1.80
C SER A 454 31.64 -8.61 0.62
N GLY A 455 32.95 -8.86 0.54
CA GLY A 455 33.85 -8.26 -0.45
C GLY A 455 34.13 -6.78 -0.20
N GLU A 456 33.91 -6.27 1.02
CA GLU A 456 34.44 -4.98 1.47
C GLU A 456 35.95 -5.15 1.73
N GLU A 457 36.78 -4.30 1.13
CA GLU A 457 38.22 -4.34 1.40
C GLU A 457 38.45 -3.93 2.85
N ARG A 458 38.92 -4.87 3.69
CA ARG A 458 39.45 -4.51 5.00
C ARG A 458 40.55 -3.48 4.78
N THR A 459 40.39 -2.30 5.37
CA THR A 459 41.32 -1.18 5.26
C THR A 459 42.74 -1.69 5.46
N GLU A 460 43.62 -1.46 4.49
CA GLU A 460 45.00 -1.93 4.44
C GLU A 460 45.76 -1.54 5.73
N GLY A 461 45.79 -2.44 6.72
CA GLY A 461 46.40 -2.16 8.01
C GLY A 461 46.96 -3.37 8.76
N GLU A 462 46.61 -4.60 8.39
CA GLU A 462 47.02 -5.80 9.16
C GLU A 462 47.50 -6.99 8.32
N GLN A 463 47.97 -6.78 7.08
CA GLN A 463 48.69 -7.81 6.32
C GLN A 463 49.91 -7.24 5.59
N ALA A 464 50.87 -6.78 6.38
CA ALA A 464 52.26 -6.62 5.94
C ALA A 464 53.15 -7.51 6.83
N MET A 465 53.16 -8.81 6.52
CA MET A 465 54.06 -9.89 7.00
C MET A 465 53.42 -11.19 6.48
N GLU A 466 53.99 -12.04 5.63
CA GLU A 466 55.37 -12.29 5.23
C GLU A 466 55.37 -12.80 3.78
N VAL A 467 55.95 -12.04 2.84
CA VAL A 467 56.56 -12.65 1.65
C VAL A 467 57.98 -13.01 2.09
N SER A 468 58.14 -14.19 2.69
CA SER A 468 59.46 -14.79 2.86
C SER A 468 59.81 -15.53 1.57
N ASP A 469 60.58 -14.85 0.73
CA ASP A 469 61.42 -15.51 -0.28
C ASP A 469 62.40 -16.43 0.47
N ASN A 470 62.04 -17.72 0.57
CA ASN A 470 62.99 -18.77 0.87
C ASN A 470 63.07 -19.71 -0.33
N ASP A 471 64.07 -19.45 -1.16
CA ASP A 471 64.69 -20.39 -2.07
C ASP A 471 64.93 -21.74 -1.36
N THR A 472 64.07 -22.71 -1.64
CA THR A 472 64.43 -24.12 -1.50
C THR A 472 63.76 -24.93 -2.61
N ASN A 473 64.60 -25.52 -3.44
CA ASN A 473 64.25 -26.42 -4.54
C ASN A 473 63.33 -27.56 -4.06
N GLU A 474 62.05 -27.46 -4.39
CA GLU A 474 61.18 -28.62 -4.61
C GLU A 474 60.40 -28.34 -5.90
N GLU A 475 60.43 -29.29 -6.84
CA GLU A 475 59.61 -29.25 -8.05
C GLU A 475 58.13 -29.18 -7.65
N LYS A 476 57.56 -27.97 -7.51
CA LYS A 476 56.12 -27.81 -7.34
C LYS A 476 55.44 -28.42 -8.56
N CYS A 477 54.72 -29.50 -8.32
CA CYS A 477 53.90 -30.14 -9.34
C CYS A 477 52.90 -29.09 -9.87
N ILE A 478 52.76 -28.98 -11.19
CA ILE A 478 51.87 -28.02 -11.87
C ILE A 478 50.40 -28.13 -11.38
N ASP A 479 50.06 -29.24 -10.72
CA ASP A 479 48.72 -29.57 -10.22
C ASP A 479 48.33 -28.86 -8.91
N GLU A 480 49.28 -28.47 -8.05
CA GLU A 480 48.99 -27.79 -6.77
C GLU A 480 48.22 -26.45 -6.92
N PRO A 481 48.65 -25.49 -7.77
CA PRO A 481 47.95 -24.21 -7.94
C PRO A 481 46.58 -24.36 -8.61
N ARG A 482 46.39 -25.40 -9.43
CA ARG A 482 45.09 -25.70 -10.07
C ARG A 482 44.10 -26.25 -9.06
N LYS A 483 44.58 -27.10 -8.15
CA LYS A 483 43.78 -27.63 -7.04
C LYS A 483 43.28 -26.51 -6.15
N GLU A 484 44.17 -25.61 -5.72
CA GLU A 484 43.82 -24.44 -4.91
C GLU A 484 42.80 -23.52 -5.61
N TYR A 485 43.00 -23.25 -6.90
CA TYR A 485 42.06 -22.47 -7.72
C TYR A 485 40.66 -23.10 -7.73
N ASN A 486 40.56 -24.38 -8.04
CA ASN A 486 39.27 -25.08 -8.12
C ASN A 486 38.54 -25.10 -6.76
N VAL A 487 39.27 -25.36 -5.67
CA VAL A 487 38.72 -25.28 -4.30
C VAL A 487 38.26 -23.86 -3.98
N GLY A 488 39.00 -22.84 -4.41
CA GLY A 488 38.60 -21.44 -4.32
C GLY A 488 37.29 -21.14 -5.06
N ILE A 489 37.09 -21.68 -6.26
CA ILE A 489 35.82 -21.55 -7.00
C ILE A 489 34.68 -22.23 -6.25
N LEU A 490 34.88 -23.45 -5.75
CA LEU A 490 33.89 -24.15 -4.92
C LEU A 490 33.49 -23.33 -3.70
N LYS A 491 34.45 -22.74 -2.98
CA LYS A 491 34.22 -21.84 -1.85
C LYS A 491 33.33 -20.65 -2.23
N GLN A 492 33.61 -19.98 -3.36
CA GLN A 492 32.80 -18.85 -3.81
C GLN A 492 31.38 -19.26 -4.24
N VAL A 493 31.22 -20.41 -4.88
CA VAL A 493 29.90 -20.95 -5.25
C VAL A 493 29.09 -21.35 -4.01
N GLN A 494 29.72 -21.96 -3.00
CA GLN A 494 29.10 -22.25 -1.71
C GLN A 494 28.63 -20.97 -1.02
N ALA A 495 29.45 -19.92 -1.02
CA ALA A 495 29.08 -18.62 -0.48
C ALA A 495 27.85 -18.04 -1.21
N ILE A 496 27.84 -18.09 -2.55
CA ILE A 496 26.68 -17.67 -3.35
C ILE A 496 25.43 -18.46 -2.97
N PHE A 497 25.51 -19.79 -2.93
CA PHE A 497 24.36 -20.66 -2.63
C PHE A 497 23.84 -20.44 -1.21
N GLY A 498 24.74 -20.21 -0.24
CA GLY A 498 24.37 -19.83 1.13
C GLY A 498 23.59 -18.52 1.17
N HIS A 499 24.05 -17.50 0.46
CA HIS A 499 23.33 -16.22 0.37
C HIS A 499 22.01 -16.35 -0.39
N LEU A 500 21.94 -17.16 -1.45
CA LEU A 500 20.68 -17.42 -2.15
C LEU A 500 19.64 -18.11 -1.26
N ALA A 501 20.10 -18.98 -0.36
CA ALA A 501 19.23 -19.67 0.60
C ALA A 501 18.76 -18.74 1.73
N TYR A 502 19.69 -18.03 2.38
CA TYR A 502 19.45 -17.41 3.69
C TYR A 502 19.50 -15.88 3.72
N SER A 503 19.97 -15.21 2.66
CA SER A 503 20.05 -13.75 2.66
C SER A 503 18.66 -13.13 2.83
N LYS A 504 18.61 -12.09 3.67
CA LYS A 504 17.44 -11.23 3.85
C LYS A 504 17.40 -10.11 2.81
N LEU A 505 18.42 -9.98 1.97
CA LEU A 505 18.51 -8.97 0.93
C LEU A 505 17.86 -9.47 -0.37
N GLN A 506 17.35 -8.53 -1.17
CA GLN A 506 16.76 -8.78 -2.48
C GLN A 506 17.74 -9.46 -3.44
N TYR A 507 19.04 -9.18 -3.35
CA TYR A 507 20.08 -9.81 -4.15
C TYR A 507 21.42 -9.90 -3.41
N TYR A 508 22.28 -10.83 -3.85
CA TYR A 508 23.67 -10.94 -3.42
C TYR A 508 24.62 -10.40 -4.51
N ILE A 509 25.77 -9.87 -4.08
CA ILE A 509 26.81 -9.35 -4.99
C ILE A 509 28.01 -10.31 -4.95
N PRO A 510 28.20 -11.18 -5.95
CA PRO A 510 29.22 -12.23 -5.94
C PRO A 510 30.64 -11.71 -6.27
N ARG A 511 31.13 -10.72 -5.51
CA ARG A 511 32.47 -10.11 -5.72
C ARG A 511 33.60 -11.13 -5.66
N GLY A 512 33.51 -12.07 -4.72
CA GLY A 512 34.50 -13.12 -4.58
C GLY A 512 34.62 -13.97 -5.86
N LEU A 513 33.50 -14.39 -6.46
CA LEU A 513 33.54 -15.11 -7.73
C LEU A 513 34.10 -14.24 -8.86
N TRP A 514 33.70 -12.98 -8.97
CA TRP A 514 34.20 -12.06 -10.00
C TRP A 514 35.71 -11.86 -9.96
N LYS A 515 36.30 -11.81 -8.75
CA LYS A 515 37.74 -11.62 -8.55
C LYS A 515 38.54 -12.89 -8.87
N HIS A 516 37.98 -14.07 -8.59
CA HIS A 516 38.71 -15.33 -8.66
C HIS A 516 38.49 -16.10 -9.96
N PHE A 517 37.32 -15.98 -10.60
CA PHE A 517 36.99 -16.78 -11.78
C PHE A 517 37.81 -16.37 -13.00
N LYS A 518 38.39 -17.38 -13.66
CA LYS A 518 39.17 -17.26 -14.90
C LYS A 518 38.53 -18.12 -15.98
N LEU A 519 38.38 -17.55 -17.17
CA LEU A 519 37.89 -18.28 -18.35
C LEU A 519 39.09 -18.59 -19.25
N GLN A 520 39.32 -19.86 -19.56
CA GLN A 520 40.49 -20.33 -20.32
C GLN A 520 41.85 -19.88 -19.73
N GLY A 521 41.93 -19.68 -18.41
CA GLY A 521 43.14 -19.25 -17.71
C GLY A 521 43.33 -17.74 -17.60
N GLU A 522 42.51 -16.95 -18.30
CA GLU A 522 42.56 -15.48 -18.26
C GLU A 522 41.53 -14.90 -17.29
N PRO A 523 41.86 -13.81 -16.55
CA PRO A 523 40.89 -13.09 -15.74
C PRO A 523 39.72 -12.55 -16.58
N VAL A 524 38.50 -12.69 -16.08
CA VAL A 524 37.30 -12.26 -16.81
C VAL A 524 37.08 -10.75 -16.69
N ASN A 525 36.89 -10.07 -17.82
CA ASN A 525 36.41 -8.70 -17.86
C ASN A 525 34.88 -8.66 -17.65
N LEU A 526 34.43 -8.13 -16.50
CA LEU A 526 33.01 -8.10 -16.12
C LEU A 526 32.13 -7.23 -17.04
N ARG A 527 32.73 -6.41 -17.90
CA ARG A 527 32.04 -5.57 -18.89
C ARG A 527 31.91 -6.25 -20.25
N GLU A 528 32.48 -7.43 -20.43
CA GLU A 528 32.42 -8.21 -21.66
C GLU A 528 31.40 -9.34 -21.53
N GLN A 529 30.52 -9.47 -22.53
CA GLN A 529 29.56 -10.55 -22.58
C GLN A 529 30.26 -11.84 -23.03
N GLN A 530 30.03 -12.93 -22.31
CA GLN A 530 30.54 -14.25 -22.66
C GLN A 530 29.41 -15.22 -23.00
N ASP A 531 29.75 -16.36 -23.62
CA ASP A 531 28.80 -17.46 -23.83
C ASP A 531 28.48 -18.14 -22.48
N ALA A 532 27.18 -18.23 -22.17
CA ALA A 532 26.71 -18.88 -20.96
C ALA A 532 27.04 -20.38 -20.92
N VAL A 533 27.07 -21.05 -22.08
CA VAL A 533 27.42 -22.47 -22.17
C VAL A 533 28.90 -22.67 -21.87
N GLU A 534 29.75 -21.79 -22.38
CA GLU A 534 31.19 -21.85 -22.12
C GLU A 534 31.49 -21.64 -20.63
N PHE A 535 30.86 -20.63 -20.02
CA PHE A 535 30.93 -20.42 -18.58
C PHE A 535 30.43 -21.64 -17.80
N PHE A 536 29.29 -22.22 -18.19
CA PHE A 536 28.74 -23.41 -17.56
C PHE A 536 29.71 -24.58 -17.60
N MET A 537 30.30 -24.89 -18.77
CA MET A 537 31.23 -26.01 -18.93
C MET A 537 32.49 -25.80 -18.08
N SER A 538 33.08 -24.60 -18.10
CA SER A 538 34.25 -24.28 -17.28
C SER A 538 33.93 -24.34 -15.78
N LEU A 539 32.75 -23.89 -15.36
CA LEU A 539 32.34 -23.90 -13.96
C LEU A 539 32.14 -25.33 -13.43
N ILE A 540 31.44 -26.20 -14.17
CA ILE A 540 31.18 -27.58 -13.70
C ILE A 540 32.47 -28.39 -13.61
N GLU A 541 33.42 -28.20 -14.52
CA GLU A 541 34.72 -28.86 -14.50
C GLU A 541 35.52 -28.44 -13.27
N SER A 542 35.59 -27.14 -12.99
CA SER A 542 36.24 -26.63 -11.78
C SER A 542 35.59 -27.16 -10.49
N LEU A 543 34.26 -27.26 -10.44
CA LEU A 543 33.56 -27.77 -9.26
C LEU A 543 33.80 -29.26 -9.04
N ASP A 544 33.76 -30.10 -10.09
CA ASP A 544 34.02 -31.54 -9.95
C ASP A 544 35.49 -31.85 -9.62
N GLU A 545 36.45 -31.11 -10.18
CA GLU A 545 37.85 -31.27 -9.79
C GLU A 545 38.11 -30.77 -8.36
N ALA A 546 37.40 -29.74 -7.89
CA ALA A 546 37.44 -29.31 -6.49
C ALA A 546 36.88 -30.39 -5.53
N LEU A 547 35.73 -30.97 -5.86
CA LEU A 547 35.12 -32.04 -5.07
C LEU A 547 36.03 -33.26 -4.99
N LYS A 548 36.57 -33.70 -6.12
CA LYS A 548 37.54 -34.80 -6.20
C LYS A 548 38.80 -34.51 -5.39
N ALA A 549 39.32 -33.29 -5.46
CA ALA A 549 40.48 -32.84 -4.70
C ALA A 549 40.26 -32.88 -3.17
N LEU A 550 39.02 -32.73 -2.73
CA LEU A 550 38.59 -32.79 -1.32
C LEU A 550 38.11 -34.19 -0.91
N GLY A 551 38.13 -35.19 -1.82
CA GLY A 551 37.70 -36.56 -1.54
C GLY A 551 36.17 -36.77 -1.58
N HIS A 552 35.42 -35.83 -2.14
CA HIS A 552 33.98 -35.92 -2.35
C HIS A 552 33.64 -36.54 -3.72
N GLU A 553 32.42 -37.04 -3.87
CA GLU A 553 31.89 -37.51 -5.15
C GLU A 553 31.74 -36.34 -6.15
N GLN A 554 32.02 -36.58 -7.42
CA GLN A 554 31.82 -35.62 -8.50
C GLN A 554 30.32 -35.46 -8.79
N ILE A 555 29.73 -34.41 -8.22
CA ILE A 555 28.29 -34.16 -8.21
C ILE A 555 27.79 -33.78 -9.61
N MET A 556 28.53 -32.96 -10.35
CA MET A 556 28.07 -32.44 -11.65
C MET A 556 28.04 -33.54 -12.69
N GLY A 557 29.13 -34.30 -12.83
CA GLY A 557 29.22 -35.45 -13.73
C GLY A 557 28.16 -36.51 -13.44
N LYS A 558 27.79 -36.73 -12.18
CA LYS A 558 26.74 -37.70 -11.81
C LYS A 558 25.33 -37.23 -12.16
N ILE A 559 25.02 -35.95 -11.94
CA ILE A 559 23.65 -35.42 -12.09
C ILE A 559 23.38 -34.99 -13.53
N LEU A 560 24.36 -34.35 -14.18
CA LEU A 560 24.22 -33.73 -15.50
C LEU A 560 24.87 -34.57 -16.61
N GLY A 561 25.77 -35.49 -16.25
CA GLY A 561 26.47 -36.33 -17.21
C GLY A 561 25.57 -37.39 -17.83
N GLY A 562 25.78 -37.62 -19.12
CA GLY A 562 25.18 -38.70 -19.89
C GLY A 562 26.21 -39.34 -20.81
N SER A 563 25.86 -40.47 -21.40
CA SER A 563 26.71 -41.15 -22.39
C SER A 563 25.93 -41.39 -23.68
N TYR A 564 26.61 -41.23 -24.81
CA TYR A 564 26.07 -41.57 -26.13
C TYR A 564 26.75 -42.82 -26.65
N SER A 565 26.00 -43.66 -27.37
CA SER A 565 26.57 -44.72 -28.20
C SER A 565 26.61 -44.22 -29.64
N ASP A 566 27.78 -43.74 -30.08
CA ASP A 566 28.00 -43.36 -31.48
C ASP A 566 28.19 -44.61 -32.34
N GLN A 567 27.07 -45.11 -32.88
CA GLN A 567 27.05 -46.30 -33.71
C GLN A 567 27.30 -45.96 -35.17
N LYS A 568 28.38 -46.52 -35.71
CA LYS A 568 28.74 -46.38 -37.13
C LYS A 568 28.34 -47.65 -37.86
N ILE A 569 27.15 -47.64 -38.47
CA ILE A 569 26.61 -48.77 -39.22
C ILE A 569 27.06 -48.66 -40.68
N CYS A 570 27.94 -49.56 -41.12
CA CYS A 570 28.46 -49.50 -42.48
C CYS A 570 27.39 -49.94 -43.49
N LYS A 571 27.17 -49.14 -44.54
CA LYS A 571 26.20 -49.49 -45.61
C LYS A 571 26.74 -50.50 -46.62
N GLY A 572 28.06 -50.69 -46.70
CA GLY A 572 28.74 -51.49 -47.72
C GLY A 572 29.48 -52.72 -47.19
N CYS A 573 29.48 -52.96 -45.89
CA CYS A 573 30.10 -54.12 -45.25
C CYS A 573 29.38 -54.44 -43.93
N PRO A 574 29.50 -55.66 -43.38
CA PRO A 574 28.73 -56.09 -42.20
C PRO A 574 29.32 -55.61 -40.86
N HIS A 575 30.15 -54.56 -40.87
CA HIS A 575 30.68 -53.91 -39.66
C HIS A 575 29.73 -52.79 -39.22
#